data_AF-A0A6A0ACI0-F1
#
_entry.id   AF-A0A6A0ACI0-F1
#
_cell.length_a   1.000
_cell.length_b   1.000
_cell.length_c   1.000
_cell.angle_alpha   90.00
_cell.angle_beta   90.00
_cell.angle_gamma   90.00
#
_symmetry.space_group_name_H-M   'P 1'
#
loop_
_entity.id
_entity.type
_entity.pdbx_description
1 polymer ?
#
loop_
_entity_poly.entity_id
_entity_poly.type
_entity_poly.pdbx_seq_one_letter_code
_entity_poly.pdbx_strand_id
1 'polypeptide(L)'
;LRLSAPDWHIIALAFLAGCLAALAQACIPYFTGLVIDYASIEPDRVKFLTTIKRLVAVAVLCGLLTGSRGGLFTVAMSKLNVRIRKRLFKSLLAAEVGFYDTTKTGEITSRLSADTSTVSDSVCLNLNVMLRSIAQAAMVLAFMFTASWRLTVVRLRKAES
;
A
#
# COMPACT_ATOMS: atom_id res chain seq x y z
N LEU A 1 10.69 14.02 -9.71
CA LEU A 1 10.71 12.55 -9.93
C LEU A 1 12.05 11.85 -9.67
N ARG A 2 13.19 12.52 -9.43
CA ARG A 2 14.50 11.87 -9.17
C ARG A 2 14.71 11.30 -7.75
N LEU A 3 13.70 11.30 -6.87
CA LEU A 3 13.86 10.94 -5.45
C LEU A 3 13.42 9.52 -5.05
N SER A 4 12.78 8.78 -5.95
CA SER A 4 12.40 7.37 -5.73
C SER A 4 13.32 6.37 -6.44
N ALA A 5 14.36 6.84 -7.13
CA ALA A 5 15.27 5.98 -7.89
C ALA A 5 15.88 4.82 -7.07
N PRO A 6 16.23 4.97 -5.76
CA PRO A 6 16.81 3.88 -5.00
C PRO A 6 15.81 3.00 -4.24
N ASP A 7 14.50 3.22 -4.28
CA ASP A 7 13.50 2.33 -3.62
C ASP A 7 12.42 1.81 -4.58
N TRP A 8 12.55 2.08 -5.89
CA TRP A 8 11.63 1.60 -6.94
C TRP A 8 11.47 0.08 -6.91
N HIS A 9 12.55 -0.66 -6.65
CA HIS A 9 12.51 -2.11 -6.56
C HIS A 9 11.65 -2.62 -5.40
N ILE A 10 11.61 -1.93 -4.24
CA ILE A 10 10.77 -2.31 -3.10
C ILE A 10 9.29 -2.07 -3.42
N ILE A 11 8.99 -0.96 -4.11
CA ILE A 11 7.63 -0.62 -4.54
C ILE A 11 7.15 -1.58 -5.63
N ALA A 12 8.01 -1.90 -6.60
CA ALA A 12 7.74 -2.87 -7.65
C ALA A 12 7.54 -4.29 -7.09
N LEU A 13 8.37 -4.70 -6.11
CA LEU A 13 8.23 -5.97 -5.41
C LEU A 13 6.91 -6.04 -4.63
N ALA A 14 6.53 -4.97 -3.92
CA ALA A 14 5.24 -4.89 -3.23
C ALA A 14 4.05 -4.90 -4.23
N PHE A 15 4.21 -4.31 -5.41
CA PHE A 15 3.19 -4.36 -6.46
C PHE A 15 3.02 -5.76 -7.04
N LEU A 16 4.13 -6.45 -7.33
CA LEU A 16 4.16 -7.84 -7.80
C LEU A 16 3.60 -8.83 -6.77
N ALA A 17 4.06 -8.75 -5.53
CA ALA A 17 3.52 -9.54 -4.41
C ALA A 17 2.02 -9.28 -4.24
N GLY A 18 1.59 -8.04 -4.48
CA GLY A 18 0.19 -7.66 -4.52
C GLY A 18 -0.64 -8.29 -5.62
N CYS A 19 -0.11 -8.35 -6.84
CA CYS A 19 -0.77 -9.00 -7.96
C CYS A 19 -0.90 -10.52 -7.76
N LEU A 20 0.11 -11.13 -7.12
CA LEU A 20 0.11 -12.54 -6.72
C LEU A 20 -0.88 -12.83 -5.59
N ALA A 21 -0.94 -11.99 -4.55
CA ALA A 21 -1.94 -12.09 -3.50
C ALA A 21 -3.37 -11.96 -4.07
N ALA A 22 -3.58 -11.03 -5.01
CA ALA A 22 -4.85 -10.86 -5.70
C ALA A 22 -5.26 -12.11 -6.52
N LEU A 23 -4.30 -12.83 -7.13
CA LEU A 23 -4.56 -14.11 -7.79
C LEU A 23 -5.05 -15.13 -6.78
N ALA A 24 -4.32 -15.24 -5.68
CA ALA A 24 -4.62 -16.21 -4.64
C ALA A 24 -6.02 -15.97 -4.05
N GLN A 25 -6.41 -14.71 -3.81
CA GLN A 25 -7.76 -14.35 -3.35
C GLN A 25 -8.84 -14.71 -4.37
N ALA A 26 -8.58 -14.53 -5.67
CA ALA A 26 -9.52 -14.91 -6.73
C ALA A 26 -9.71 -16.42 -6.85
N CYS A 27 -8.72 -17.23 -6.44
CA CYS A 27 -8.84 -18.69 -6.42
C CYS A 27 -9.67 -19.21 -5.24
N ILE A 28 -9.83 -18.47 -4.14
CA ILE A 28 -10.61 -18.89 -2.97
C ILE A 28 -12.06 -19.23 -3.33
N PRO A 29 -12.86 -18.37 -4.01
CA PRO A 29 -14.24 -18.69 -4.36
C PRO A 29 -14.36 -19.87 -5.34
N TYR A 30 -13.35 -20.09 -6.18
CA TYR A 30 -13.30 -21.27 -7.06
C TYR A 30 -13.18 -22.57 -6.26
N PHE A 31 -12.27 -22.61 -5.28
CA PHE A 31 -12.11 -23.78 -4.40
C PHE A 31 -13.30 -23.96 -3.45
N THR A 32 -13.90 -22.88 -2.95
CA THR A 32 -15.14 -22.93 -2.17
C THR A 32 -16.28 -23.55 -2.98
N GLY A 33 -16.40 -23.21 -4.27
CA GLY A 33 -17.38 -23.85 -5.17
C GLY A 33 -17.19 -25.36 -5.28
N LEU A 34 -15.94 -25.81 -5.47
CA LEU A 34 -15.63 -27.25 -5.53
C LEU A 34 -15.94 -27.98 -4.22
N VAL A 35 -15.71 -27.35 -3.06
CA VAL A 35 -16.06 -27.94 -1.75
C VAL A 35 -17.57 -28.13 -1.62
N ILE A 36 -18.38 -27.20 -2.14
CA ILE A 36 -19.84 -27.27 -2.13
C ILE A 36 -20.33 -28.39 -3.06
N ASP A 37 -19.75 -28.50 -4.26
CA ASP A 37 -20.12 -29.54 -5.24
C ASP A 37 -19.77 -30.95 -4.73
N TYR A 38 -18.56 -31.14 -4.16
CA TYR A 38 -18.17 -32.41 -3.52
C TYR A 38 -18.96 -32.73 -2.24
N ALA A 39 -19.58 -31.74 -1.60
CA ALA A 39 -20.44 -31.96 -0.45
C ALA A 39 -21.86 -32.40 -0.84
N SER A 40 -22.34 -32.06 -2.04
CA SER A 40 -23.71 -32.35 -2.49
C SER A 40 -23.86 -33.61 -3.36
N ILE A 41 -22.86 -33.97 -4.18
CA ILE A 41 -23.06 -34.95 -5.27
C ILE A 41 -22.56 -36.36 -4.91
N GLU A 42 -21.43 -36.51 -4.21
CA GLU A 42 -20.91 -37.81 -3.77
C GLU A 42 -20.06 -37.67 -2.50
N PRO A 43 -20.39 -38.34 -1.38
CA PRO A 43 -19.68 -38.20 -0.10
C PRO A 43 -18.38 -39.02 -0.09
N ASP A 44 -17.51 -38.77 -1.07
CA ASP A 44 -16.19 -39.38 -1.16
C ASP A 44 -15.24 -38.62 -0.23
N ARG A 45 -15.22 -39.02 1.05
CA ARG A 45 -14.55 -38.31 2.16
C ARG A 45 -13.09 -37.97 1.89
N VAL A 46 -12.40 -38.79 1.10
CA VAL A 46 -10.98 -38.61 0.76
C VAL A 46 -10.79 -37.38 -0.13
N LYS A 47 -11.61 -37.21 -1.19
CA LYS A 47 -11.53 -36.06 -2.11
C LYS A 47 -11.95 -34.76 -1.44
N PHE A 48 -12.93 -34.82 -0.55
CA PHE A 48 -13.37 -33.68 0.26
C PHE A 48 -12.24 -33.18 1.18
N LEU A 49 -11.59 -34.07 1.93
CA LEU A 49 -10.49 -33.71 2.83
C LEU A 49 -9.26 -33.19 2.07
N THR A 50 -8.91 -33.77 0.92
CA THR A 50 -7.81 -33.27 0.09
C THR A 50 -8.12 -31.86 -0.46
N THR A 51 -9.37 -31.57 -0.81
CA THR A 51 -9.79 -30.25 -1.32
C THR A 51 -9.79 -29.19 -0.21
N ILE A 52 -10.25 -29.52 1.00
CA ILE A 52 -10.17 -28.63 2.17
C ILE A 52 -8.71 -28.33 2.54
N LYS A 53 -7.83 -29.35 2.57
CA LYS A 53 -6.41 -29.13 2.85
C LYS A 53 -5.76 -28.18 1.82
N ARG A 54 -6.13 -28.30 0.53
CA ARG A 54 -5.68 -27.38 -0.54
C ARG A 54 -6.23 -25.95 -0.35
N LEU A 55 -7.49 -25.80 0.01
CA LEU A 55 -8.11 -24.49 0.30
C LEU A 55 -7.39 -23.78 1.46
N VAL A 56 -7.16 -24.50 2.56
CA VAL A 56 -6.46 -23.96 3.74
C VAL A 56 -5.02 -23.56 3.37
N ALA A 57 -4.31 -24.40 2.61
CA ALA A 57 -2.96 -24.08 2.16
C ALA A 57 -2.93 -22.79 1.29
N VAL A 58 -3.87 -22.64 0.35
CA VAL A 58 -3.99 -21.43 -0.48
C VAL A 58 -4.35 -20.20 0.36
N ALA A 59 -5.24 -20.34 1.34
CA ALA A 59 -5.63 -19.25 2.24
C ALA A 59 -4.46 -18.78 3.11
N VAL A 60 -3.68 -19.70 3.68
CA VAL A 60 -2.48 -19.37 4.46
C VAL A 60 -1.42 -18.69 3.60
N LEU A 61 -1.16 -19.22 2.40
CA LEU A 61 -0.21 -18.62 1.46
C LEU A 61 -0.65 -17.19 1.10
N CYS A 62 -1.93 -17.01 0.81
CA CYS A 62 -2.53 -15.71 0.53
C CYS A 62 -2.36 -14.73 1.71
N GLY A 63 -2.60 -15.18 2.94
CA GLY A 63 -2.39 -14.38 4.14
C GLY A 63 -0.94 -13.91 4.27
N LEU A 64 0.03 -14.80 4.08
CA LEU A 64 1.46 -14.47 4.11
C LEU A 64 1.88 -13.48 3.01
N LEU A 65 1.39 -13.69 1.78
CA LEU A 65 1.62 -12.80 0.64
C LEU A 65 1.00 -11.40 0.85
N THR A 66 -0.19 -11.34 1.45
CA THR A 66 -0.87 -10.07 1.73
C THR A 66 -0.20 -9.33 2.89
N GLY A 67 0.21 -10.05 3.94
CA GLY A 67 0.93 -9.47 5.08
C GLY A 67 2.31 -8.94 4.70
N SER A 68 3.08 -9.70 3.92
CA SER A 68 4.39 -9.26 3.41
C SER A 68 4.28 -8.03 2.50
N ARG A 69 3.27 -7.98 1.62
CA ARG A 69 2.93 -6.77 0.83
C ARG A 69 2.69 -5.56 1.73
N GLY A 70 1.86 -5.71 2.76
CA GLY A 70 1.52 -4.64 3.70
C GLY A 70 2.74 -4.12 4.46
N GLY A 71 3.62 -5.02 4.90
CA GLY A 71 4.86 -4.68 5.59
C GLY A 71 5.83 -3.89 4.70
N LEU A 72 6.11 -4.39 3.50
CA LEU A 72 6.99 -3.73 2.53
C LEU A 72 6.49 -2.33 2.16
N PHE A 73 5.17 -2.17 1.99
CA PHE A 73 4.57 -0.89 1.68
C PHE A 73 4.68 0.11 2.84
N THR A 74 4.46 -0.36 4.06
CA THR A 74 4.60 0.47 5.27
C THR A 74 6.02 1.02 5.41
N VAL A 75 7.03 0.19 5.12
CA VAL A 75 8.44 0.60 5.12
C VAL A 75 8.74 1.58 3.99
N ALA A 76 8.24 1.34 2.77
CA ALA A 76 8.45 2.27 1.66
C ALA A 76 7.83 3.65 1.96
N MET A 77 6.63 3.66 2.54
CA MET A 77 5.91 4.88 2.89
C MET A 77 6.61 5.64 4.03
N SER A 78 7.16 4.94 5.03
CA SER A 78 7.91 5.57 6.12
C SER A 78 9.20 6.25 5.61
N LYS A 79 9.93 5.61 4.69
CA LYS A 79 11.11 6.22 4.05
C LYS A 79 10.75 7.48 3.26
N LEU A 80 9.65 7.42 2.49
CA LEU A 80 9.16 8.56 1.71
C LEU A 80 8.78 9.74 2.63
N ASN A 81 8.12 9.46 3.74
CA ASN A 81 7.77 10.44 4.75
C ASN A 81 9.01 11.18 5.31
N VAL A 82 10.03 10.42 5.72
CA VAL A 82 11.28 10.99 6.25
C VAL A 82 11.96 11.91 5.23
N ARG A 83 11.97 11.53 3.94
CA ARG A 83 12.54 12.37 2.89
C ARG A 83 11.79 13.69 2.70
N ILE A 84 10.46 13.67 2.78
CA ILE A 84 9.63 14.87 2.65
C ILE A 84 9.81 15.78 3.86
N ARG A 85 9.78 15.25 5.08
CA ARG A 85 10.06 16.02 6.30
C ARG A 85 11.41 16.73 6.23
N LYS A 86 12.48 16.01 5.82
CA LYS A 86 13.81 16.61 5.67
C LYS A 86 13.84 17.77 4.67
N ARG A 87 13.08 17.65 3.56
CA ARG A 87 12.99 18.71 2.54
C ARG A 87 12.22 19.92 3.02
N LEU A 88 11.06 19.69 3.65
CA LEU A 88 10.26 20.76 4.23
C LEU A 88 11.04 21.53 5.29
N PHE A 89 11.70 20.80 6.20
CA PHE A 89 12.55 21.41 7.23
C PHE A 89 13.68 22.25 6.62
N LYS A 90 14.35 21.75 5.58
CA LYS A 90 15.39 22.52 4.87
C LYS A 90 14.82 23.77 4.21
N SER A 91 13.65 23.69 3.57
CA SER A 91 12.99 24.83 2.93
C SER A 91 12.52 25.87 3.96
N LEU A 92 12.02 25.42 5.11
CA LEU A 92 11.59 26.30 6.20
C LEU A 92 12.78 27.07 6.79
N LEU A 93 13.87 26.37 7.10
CA LEU A 93 15.10 27.00 7.60
C LEU A 93 15.66 28.02 6.60
N ALA A 94 15.64 27.72 5.30
CA ALA A 94 16.10 28.64 4.27
C ALA A 94 15.21 29.90 4.17
N ALA A 95 13.91 29.76 4.38
CA ALA A 95 12.99 30.89 4.41
C ALA A 95 13.22 31.78 5.64
N GLU A 96 13.50 31.19 6.80
CA GLU A 96 13.79 31.92 8.04
C GLU A 96 15.10 32.72 7.94
N VAL A 97 16.15 32.12 7.36
CA VAL A 97 17.45 32.81 7.13
C VAL A 97 17.28 34.01 6.20
N GLY A 98 16.48 33.90 5.14
CA GLY A 98 16.19 35.02 4.23
C GLY A 98 15.44 36.16 4.91
N PHE A 99 14.61 35.86 5.91
CA PHE A 99 13.93 36.88 6.71
C PHE A 99 14.87 37.59 7.68
N TYR A 100 15.77 36.85 8.35
CA TYR A 100 16.75 37.42 9.30
C TYR A 100 17.79 38.33 8.66
N ASP A 101 18.12 38.13 7.38
CA ASP A 101 19.07 38.99 6.66
C ASP A 101 18.48 40.39 6.39
N THR A 102 17.15 40.51 6.36
CA THR A 102 16.42 41.75 6.08
C THR A 102 16.05 42.60 7.29
N THR A 103 16.01 42.05 8.52
CA THR A 103 15.47 42.78 9.70
C THR A 103 16.25 42.51 10.99
N LYS A 104 17.06 43.49 11.42
CA LYS A 104 17.73 43.52 12.75
C LYS A 104 16.74 43.82 13.87
N THR A 105 16.00 42.85 14.41
CA THR A 105 15.27 43.02 15.69
C THR A 105 15.06 41.68 16.42
N GLY A 106 15.69 41.49 17.58
CA GLY A 106 15.86 40.19 18.25
C GLY A 106 14.67 39.65 19.06
N GLU A 107 13.62 40.43 19.30
CA GLU A 107 12.49 40.01 20.18
C GLU A 107 11.26 39.48 19.41
N ILE A 108 10.98 40.06 18.23
CA ILE A 108 9.94 39.58 17.31
C ILE A 108 10.34 38.22 16.70
N THR A 109 11.65 38.05 16.50
CA THR A 109 12.35 36.85 16.06
C THR A 109 11.98 35.59 16.86
N SER A 110 12.02 35.66 18.20
CA SER A 110 11.82 34.47 19.05
C SER A 110 10.38 33.93 18.98
N ARG A 111 9.38 34.82 18.98
CA ARG A 111 7.97 34.45 18.83
C ARG A 111 7.66 33.98 17.42
N LEU A 112 8.18 34.66 16.40
CA LEU A 112 7.95 34.30 15.00
C LEU A 112 8.63 32.95 14.65
N SER A 113 9.81 32.68 15.20
CA SER A 113 10.51 31.38 15.03
C SER A 113 9.73 30.24 15.71
N ALA A 114 9.21 30.47 16.92
CA ALA A 114 8.36 29.50 17.62
C ALA A 114 7.06 29.20 16.86
N ASP A 115 6.38 30.22 16.33
CA ASP A 115 5.17 30.04 15.52
C ASP A 115 5.48 29.33 14.19
N THR A 116 6.59 29.69 13.53
CA THR A 116 7.00 29.11 12.25
C THR A 116 7.37 27.63 12.38
N SER A 117 8.07 27.26 13.46
CA SER A 117 8.38 25.85 13.76
C SER A 117 7.12 25.01 13.98
N THR A 118 6.14 25.54 14.72
CA THR A 118 4.87 24.86 15.01
C THR A 118 4.02 24.68 13.75
N VAL A 119 3.98 25.70 12.89
CA VAL A 119 3.29 25.65 11.59
C VAL A 119 3.99 24.66 10.66
N SER A 120 5.32 24.65 10.62
CA SER A 120 6.10 23.69 9.83
C SER A 120 5.80 22.25 10.22
N ASP A 121 5.78 21.96 11.52
CA ASP A 121 5.50 20.61 12.02
C ASP A 121 4.08 20.16 11.67
N SER A 122 3.12 21.07 11.79
CA SER A 122 1.72 20.84 11.41
C SER A 122 1.58 20.58 9.91
N VAL A 123 2.26 21.37 9.07
CA VAL A 123 2.27 21.19 7.61
C VAL A 123 2.96 19.87 7.24
N CYS A 124 4.07 19.52 7.90
CA CYS A 124 4.77 18.26 7.70
C CYS A 124 3.90 17.04 8.05
N LEU A 125 3.14 17.10 9.15
CA LEU A 125 2.22 16.04 9.55
C LEU A 125 1.08 15.88 8.55
N ASN A 126 0.43 16.98 8.15
CA ASN A 126 -0.66 16.95 7.19
C ASN A 126 -0.20 16.44 5.83
N LEU A 127 0.93 16.93 5.32
CA LEU A 127 1.51 16.44 4.06
C LEU A 127 1.87 14.97 4.13
N ASN A 128 2.36 14.48 5.27
CA ASN A 128 2.59 13.05 5.43
C ASN A 128 1.30 12.24 5.29
N VAL A 129 0.23 12.65 5.98
CA VAL A 129 -1.06 11.96 5.94
C VAL A 129 -1.63 12.00 4.52
N MET A 130 -1.62 13.15 3.85
CA MET A 130 -2.10 13.27 2.47
C MET A 130 -1.34 12.34 1.52
N LEU A 131 0.00 12.30 1.62
CA LEU A 131 0.80 11.46 0.74
C LEU A 131 0.54 9.98 0.98
N ARG A 132 0.34 9.59 2.25
CA ARG A 132 -0.02 8.22 2.62
C ARG A 132 -1.37 7.84 2.00
N SER A 133 -2.35 8.72 2.11
CA SER A 133 -3.68 8.50 1.53
C SER A 133 -3.64 8.40 0.01
N ILE A 134 -2.87 9.25 -0.68
CA ILE A 134 -2.71 9.19 -2.14
C ILE A 134 -2.04 7.88 -2.56
N ALA A 135 -0.98 7.46 -1.86
CA ALA A 135 -0.28 6.22 -2.17
C ALA A 135 -1.19 4.99 -1.95
N GLN A 136 -2.01 4.98 -0.89
CA GLN A 136 -3.01 3.95 -0.66
C GLN A 136 -4.10 3.95 -1.74
N ALA A 137 -4.64 5.13 -2.09
CA ALA A 137 -5.65 5.27 -3.13
C ALA A 137 -5.14 4.77 -4.49
N ALA A 138 -3.92 5.14 -4.88
CA ALA A 138 -3.30 4.66 -6.12
C ALA A 138 -3.14 3.14 -6.12
N MET A 139 -2.77 2.54 -4.99
CA MET A 139 -2.67 1.07 -4.86
C MET A 139 -4.03 0.38 -5.03
N VAL A 140 -5.07 0.90 -4.37
CA VAL A 140 -6.42 0.36 -4.46
C VAL A 140 -6.95 0.48 -5.88
N LEU A 141 -6.78 1.63 -6.53
CA LEU A 141 -7.15 1.83 -7.94
C LEU A 141 -6.43 0.85 -8.85
N ALA A 142 -5.12 0.70 -8.71
CA ALA A 142 -4.34 -0.24 -9.51
C ALA A 142 -4.80 -1.70 -9.29
N PHE A 143 -5.11 -2.07 -8.05
CA PHE A 143 -5.71 -3.35 -7.73
C PHE A 143 -7.07 -3.52 -8.43
N MET A 144 -7.95 -2.52 -8.39
CA MET A 144 -9.24 -2.57 -9.07
C MET A 144 -9.09 -2.76 -10.59
N PHE A 145 -8.19 -2.01 -11.24
CA PHE A 145 -7.92 -2.18 -12.68
C PHE A 145 -7.43 -3.61 -13.01
N THR A 146 -6.54 -4.18 -12.20
CA THR A 146 -6.09 -5.57 -12.41
C THR A 146 -7.20 -6.60 -12.14
N ALA A 147 -8.11 -6.32 -11.20
CA ALA A 147 -9.23 -7.17 -10.90
C ALA A 147 -10.29 -7.15 -12.02
N SER A 148 -10.57 -5.99 -12.64
CA SER A 148 -11.52 -5.87 -13.74
C SER A 148 -11.19 -6.79 -14.92
N TRP A 149 -9.92 -6.87 -15.34
CA TRP A 149 -9.51 -7.80 -16.39
C TRP A 149 -9.69 -9.28 -15.97
N ARG A 150 -9.36 -9.59 -14.71
CA ARG A 150 -9.48 -10.95 -14.18
C ARG A 150 -10.93 -11.41 -14.04
N LEU A 151 -11.82 -10.54 -13.57
CA LEU A 151 -13.24 -10.86 -13.44
C LEU A 151 -13.84 -11.19 -14.83
N THR A 152 -13.45 -10.45 -15.86
CA THR A 152 -13.89 -10.71 -17.24
C THR A 152 -13.38 -12.05 -17.77
N VAL A 153 -12.09 -12.37 -17.57
CA VAL A 153 -11.51 -13.66 -18.00
C VAL A 153 -12.12 -14.85 -17.25
N VAL A 154 -12.39 -14.70 -15.95
CA VAL A 154 -13.04 -15.74 -15.14
C VAL A 154 -14.48 -15.98 -15.57
N ARG A 155 -15.22 -14.91 -15.93
CA ARG A 155 -16.60 -15.01 -16.45
C ARG A 155 -16.63 -15.69 -17.82
N LEU A 156 -15.70 -15.37 -18.72
CA LEU A 156 -15.60 -15.99 -20.04
C LEU A 156 -15.26 -17.47 -19.96
N ARG A 157 -14.28 -17.87 -19.14
CA ARG A 157 -13.90 -19.28 -18.99
C ARG A 157 -15.02 -20.18 -18.45
N LYS A 158 -15.97 -19.61 -17.69
CA LYS A 158 -17.13 -20.35 -17.15
C LYS A 158 -18.30 -20.41 -18.14
N ALA A 159 -18.34 -19.55 -19.16
CA ALA A 159 -19.38 -19.59 -20.19
C ALA A 159 -19.14 -20.67 -21.26
N GLU A 160 -17.95 -21.28 -21.26
CA GLU A 160 -17.50 -22.26 -22.25
C GLU A 160 -17.45 -23.70 -21.70
N SER A 161 -17.86 -23.90 -20.44
CA SER A 161 -17.97 -25.20 -19.74
C SER A 161 -19.41 -25.48 -19.31
#